data_AF-A0A538LBM7-F1
#
_entry.id   AF-A0A538LBM7-F1
#
_cell.length_a   1.000
_cell.length_b   1.000
_cell.length_c   1.000
_cell.angle_alpha   90.00
_cell.angle_beta   90.00
_cell.angle_gamma   90.00
#
_symmetry.space_group_name_H-M   'P 1'
#
loop_
_entity.id
_entity.type
_entity.pdbx_description
1 polymer ?
#
loop_
_entity_poly.entity_id
_entity_poly.type
_entity_poly.pdbx_seq_one_letter_code
_entity_poly.pdbx_strand_id
1 'polypeptide(L)'
;MVLLVPIGAAALLGRAAALPTQTGAGAAWRPAGPQAFLDRLALTPDRRHLVAGGAGLFVQRVGDPHWRRVGPFGADDPVLGLELPARGPYAVLAGAVDGLWGARQLDGPYERLPVQATDVHAVAVDFAQTDTVWASSDQGMWRTTDGGHRWELLSSGLADPASAWSLAWRGQSLFGSDGQAVYRWTGDRWARSSSQYGVVMLDPGPRGQLVASSMGDGVQVYDGGSWRRTQAGLTVHNHRSGPTGVHVVSVSFGAGGRAYAGTMEDGVDASLDGGRTWNQSWPQLAGDGVTWRVLPMGSHLVAATDHGLLDYRLPTAGGAGWWWWVGLAGGGGVVAVFAVWVSRSPIVAPDGRARRAMLRRRPRPRR
;
A
#
# COMPACT_ATOMS: atom_id res chain seq x y z
N MET A 1 39.39 30.26 -14.49
CA MET A 1 38.30 29.50 -15.14
C MET A 1 37.57 28.73 -14.04
N VAL A 2 36.42 29.25 -13.58
CA VAL A 2 35.65 28.65 -12.48
C VAL A 2 34.91 27.43 -13.05
N LEU A 3 35.35 26.23 -12.68
CA LEU A 3 34.68 24.99 -13.10
C LEU A 3 33.50 24.75 -12.14
N LEU A 4 32.31 25.12 -12.59
CA LEU A 4 31.03 24.76 -11.96
C LEU A 4 30.84 23.25 -12.10
N VAL A 5 31.03 22.50 -11.02
CA VAL A 5 30.46 21.15 -10.91
C VAL A 5 28.94 21.33 -10.71
N PRO A 6 28.08 20.69 -11.51
CA PRO A 6 26.65 20.84 -11.35
C PRO A 6 26.23 20.25 -10.00
N ILE A 7 25.79 21.11 -9.09
CA ILE A 7 25.23 20.80 -7.77
C ILE A 7 24.10 19.74 -7.85
N GLY A 8 23.50 19.55 -9.04
CA GLY A 8 22.46 18.55 -9.29
C GLY A 8 22.90 17.09 -9.20
N ALA A 9 24.11 16.71 -9.61
CA ALA A 9 24.48 15.29 -9.73
C ALA A 9 24.77 14.61 -8.38
N ALA A 10 25.39 15.34 -7.44
CA ALA A 10 25.66 14.84 -6.08
C ALA A 10 24.39 14.79 -5.21
N ALA A 11 23.45 15.73 -5.41
CA ALA A 11 22.15 15.72 -4.73
C ALA A 11 21.25 14.56 -5.20
N LEU A 12 21.37 14.14 -6.47
CA LEU A 12 20.58 13.04 -7.05
C LEU A 12 21.04 11.67 -6.56
N LEU A 13 22.35 11.41 -6.49
CA LEU A 13 22.88 10.14 -5.95
C LEU A 13 22.63 9.99 -4.44
N GLY A 14 22.71 11.09 -3.68
CA GLY A 14 22.38 11.10 -2.26
C GLY A 14 20.89 10.91 -1.96
N ARG A 15 20.00 11.45 -2.82
CA ARG A 15 18.54 11.22 -2.72
C ARG A 15 18.13 9.80 -3.12
N ALA A 16 18.72 9.25 -4.19
CA ALA A 16 18.40 7.91 -4.69
C ALA A 16 18.81 6.79 -3.71
N ALA A 17 19.96 6.91 -3.04
CA ALA A 17 20.38 5.97 -1.99
C ALA A 17 19.65 6.16 -0.65
N ALA A 18 19.10 7.36 -0.40
CA ALA A 18 18.33 7.66 0.80
C ALA A 18 16.89 7.10 0.73
N LEU A 19 16.30 6.94 -0.45
CA LEU A 19 14.91 6.49 -0.58
C LEU A 19 14.67 5.05 -0.07
N PRO A 20 15.47 4.02 -0.44
CA PRO A 20 15.29 2.66 0.07
C PRO A 20 15.50 2.57 1.58
N THR A 21 16.53 3.23 2.11
CA THR A 21 16.81 3.25 3.56
C THR A 21 15.72 4.00 4.35
N GLN A 22 15.11 5.03 3.76
CA GLN A 22 14.02 5.77 4.39
C GLN A 22 12.70 5.00 4.38
N THR A 23 12.36 4.27 3.31
CA THR A 23 11.15 3.42 3.27
C THR A 23 11.32 2.12 4.05
N GLY A 24 12.56 1.74 4.36
CA GLY A 24 12.89 0.48 5.03
C GLY A 24 13.06 -0.67 4.05
N ALA A 25 13.25 -0.39 2.76
CA ALA A 25 13.64 -1.37 1.76
C ALA A 25 15.13 -1.77 1.92
N GLY A 26 15.49 -2.99 1.53
CA GLY A 26 16.85 -3.53 1.61
C GLY A 26 17.01 -4.89 2.31
N ALA A 27 16.02 -5.33 3.09
CA ALA A 27 15.87 -6.73 3.50
C ALA A 27 15.13 -7.55 2.42
N ALA A 28 14.93 -8.85 2.67
CA ALA A 28 14.22 -9.77 1.79
C ALA A 28 12.90 -10.23 2.41
N TRP A 29 11.86 -10.33 1.58
CA TRP A 29 10.61 -11.00 1.91
C TRP A 29 10.84 -12.51 2.03
N ARG A 30 10.14 -13.16 2.96
CA ARG A 30 10.24 -14.61 3.18
C ARG A 30 8.85 -15.21 3.35
N PRO A 31 8.57 -16.42 2.82
CA PRO A 31 7.34 -17.13 3.12
C PRO A 31 7.13 -17.27 4.63
N ALA A 32 5.94 -16.94 5.12
CA ALA A 32 5.65 -16.83 6.55
C ALA A 32 4.23 -17.28 6.92
N GLY A 33 3.77 -18.38 6.34
CA GLY A 33 2.45 -18.93 6.63
C GLY A 33 1.88 -19.77 5.49
N PRO A 34 0.54 -19.83 5.38
CA PRO A 34 -0.13 -20.60 4.33
C PRO A 34 0.32 -20.17 2.93
N GLN A 35 0.51 -21.15 2.06
CA GLN A 35 0.89 -20.97 0.65
C GLN A 35 -0.37 -21.14 -0.21
N ALA A 36 -1.27 -20.17 -0.10
CA ALA A 36 -2.56 -20.15 -0.76
C ALA A 36 -2.93 -18.71 -1.11
N PHE A 37 -3.90 -18.50 -2.01
CA PHE A 37 -4.44 -17.18 -2.29
C PHE A 37 -4.97 -16.54 -1.00
N LEU A 38 -4.45 -15.37 -0.63
CA LEU A 38 -4.86 -14.64 0.56
C LEU A 38 -5.00 -13.16 0.23
N ASP A 39 -6.20 -12.64 0.37
CA ASP A 39 -6.53 -11.23 0.10
C ASP A 39 -6.86 -10.44 1.37
N ARG A 40 -7.16 -11.13 2.47
CA ARG A 40 -7.44 -10.52 3.78
C ARG A 40 -6.36 -10.85 4.78
N LEU A 41 -5.95 -9.82 5.51
CA LEU A 41 -5.07 -9.95 6.66
C LEU A 41 -5.45 -8.88 7.68
N ALA A 42 -5.76 -9.31 8.89
CA ALA A 42 -6.17 -8.44 9.99
C ALA A 42 -5.49 -8.86 11.29
N LEU A 43 -5.29 -7.89 12.16
CA LEU A 43 -4.82 -8.10 13.53
C LEU A 43 -6.01 -7.98 14.47
N THR A 44 -6.13 -8.89 15.43
CA THR A 44 -7.20 -8.81 16.43
C THR A 44 -7.09 -7.50 17.23
N PRO A 45 -8.21 -6.97 17.77
CA PRO A 45 -8.21 -5.72 18.54
C PRO A 45 -7.26 -5.73 19.75
N ASP A 46 -7.06 -6.89 20.38
CA ASP A 46 -6.10 -7.08 21.47
C ASP A 46 -4.63 -7.21 21.00
N ARG A 47 -4.40 -7.19 19.68
CA ARG A 47 -3.12 -7.32 18.99
C ARG A 47 -2.38 -8.63 19.25
N ARG A 48 -3.08 -9.68 19.70
CA ARG A 48 -2.48 -10.97 20.06
C ARG A 48 -2.50 -12.00 18.93
N HIS A 49 -3.36 -11.84 17.93
CA HIS A 49 -3.48 -12.80 16.84
C HIS A 49 -3.59 -12.10 15.49
N LEU A 50 -2.97 -12.70 14.47
CA LEU A 50 -3.24 -12.40 13.07
C LEU A 50 -4.29 -13.37 12.54
N VAL A 51 -5.17 -12.87 11.69
CA VAL A 51 -6.17 -13.65 10.96
C VAL A 51 -6.01 -13.35 9.48
N ALA A 52 -5.85 -14.39 8.66
CA ALA A 52 -5.71 -14.30 7.22
C ALA A 52 -6.87 -15.03 6.54
N GLY A 53 -7.47 -14.39 5.55
CA GLY A 53 -8.59 -14.92 4.76
C GLY A 53 -8.26 -14.90 3.25
N GLY A 54 -8.95 -15.75 2.51
CA GLY A 54 -8.77 -15.99 1.08
C GLY A 54 -9.19 -17.44 0.82
N ALA A 55 -8.32 -18.27 0.23
CA ALA A 55 -8.51 -19.71 0.11
C ALA A 55 -8.38 -20.43 1.48
N GLY A 56 -9.38 -20.21 2.33
CA GLY A 56 -9.46 -20.64 3.72
C GLY A 56 -9.36 -19.49 4.71
N LEU A 57 -9.57 -19.81 5.99
CA LEU A 57 -9.38 -18.89 7.12
C LEU A 57 -8.30 -19.43 8.04
N PHE A 58 -7.33 -18.60 8.38
CA PHE A 58 -6.16 -18.99 9.16
C PHE A 58 -5.94 -18.03 10.32
N VAL A 59 -5.56 -18.57 11.48
CA VAL A 59 -5.24 -17.80 12.67
C VAL A 59 -3.83 -18.15 13.14
N GLN A 60 -3.09 -17.13 13.55
CA GLN A 60 -1.77 -17.25 14.16
C GLN A 60 -1.68 -16.36 15.38
N ARG A 61 -1.01 -16.84 16.44
CA ARG A 61 -0.67 -16.00 17.58
C ARG A 61 0.57 -15.17 17.25
N VAL A 62 0.53 -13.87 17.52
CA VAL A 62 1.67 -12.98 17.29
C VAL A 62 2.87 -13.47 18.10
N GLY A 63 4.00 -13.67 17.41
CA GLY A 63 5.23 -14.22 17.98
C GLY A 63 5.38 -15.73 17.84
N ASP A 64 4.33 -16.44 17.41
CA ASP A 64 4.36 -17.86 17.08
C ASP A 64 4.31 -18.02 15.54
N PRO A 65 5.29 -18.66 14.88
CA PRO A 65 5.25 -18.81 13.43
C PRO A 65 4.15 -19.75 12.92
N HIS A 66 3.45 -20.49 13.80
CA HIS A 66 2.48 -21.48 13.40
C HIS A 66 1.11 -20.89 13.10
N TRP A 67 0.68 -21.08 11.85
CA TRP A 67 -0.68 -20.79 11.40
C TRP A 67 -1.55 -22.03 11.50
N ARG A 68 -2.80 -21.83 11.92
CA ARG A 68 -3.80 -22.89 11.98
C ARG A 68 -5.00 -22.49 11.13
N ARG A 69 -5.45 -23.40 10.26
CA ARG A 69 -6.71 -23.24 9.52
C ARG A 69 -7.90 -23.46 10.46
N VAL A 70 -8.92 -22.61 10.35
CA VAL A 70 -10.12 -22.63 11.18
C VAL A 70 -11.38 -22.51 10.31
N GLY A 71 -12.52 -22.96 10.85
CA GLY A 71 -13.80 -22.90 10.14
C GLY A 71 -13.92 -23.87 8.96
N PRO A 72 -15.08 -23.85 8.28
CA PRO A 72 -15.40 -24.76 7.17
C PRO A 72 -14.82 -24.32 5.81
N PHE A 73 -14.12 -23.18 5.72
CA PHE A 73 -13.77 -22.50 4.47
C PHE A 73 -12.72 -23.22 3.64
N GLY A 74 -13.16 -23.88 2.55
CA GLY A 74 -12.35 -24.61 1.56
C GLY A 74 -11.30 -23.77 0.83
N ALA A 75 -10.47 -24.43 0.02
CA ALA A 75 -9.67 -23.72 -0.98
C ALA A 75 -10.55 -23.17 -2.11
N ASP A 76 -11.64 -23.87 -2.42
CA ASP A 76 -12.61 -23.50 -3.47
C ASP A 76 -13.74 -22.58 -2.96
N ASP A 77 -13.85 -22.41 -1.64
CA ASP A 77 -14.84 -21.55 -0.97
C ASP A 77 -14.13 -20.40 -0.23
N PRO A 78 -13.65 -19.38 -0.96
CA PRO A 78 -12.82 -18.36 -0.37
C PRO A 78 -13.59 -17.50 0.64
N VAL A 79 -12.90 -17.10 1.69
CA VAL A 79 -13.31 -16.01 2.58
C VAL A 79 -13.14 -14.70 1.83
N LEU A 80 -14.26 -14.12 1.45
CA LEU A 80 -14.36 -12.86 0.71
C LEU A 80 -14.53 -11.67 1.62
N GLY A 81 -14.74 -11.83 2.93
CA GLY A 81 -15.00 -10.76 3.90
C GLY A 81 -14.43 -11.13 5.26
N LEU A 82 -13.79 -10.21 5.96
CA LEU A 82 -13.26 -10.47 7.30
C LEU A 82 -13.41 -9.25 8.20
N GLU A 83 -14.13 -9.43 9.31
CA GLU A 83 -14.28 -8.44 10.37
C GLU A 83 -13.98 -9.07 11.72
N LEU A 84 -13.22 -8.36 12.55
CA LEU A 84 -12.76 -8.80 13.87
C LEU A 84 -13.26 -7.83 14.96
N PRO A 85 -14.52 -7.93 15.40
CA PRO A 85 -15.09 -6.98 16.34
C PRO A 85 -14.36 -6.99 17.69
N ALA A 86 -14.17 -5.81 18.28
CA ALA A 86 -13.56 -5.69 19.61
C ALA A 86 -14.50 -6.07 20.75
N ARG A 87 -15.81 -6.06 20.48
CA ARG A 87 -16.89 -6.32 21.43
C ARG A 87 -18.08 -6.89 20.65
N GLY A 88 -19.05 -7.40 21.40
CA GLY A 88 -20.28 -7.96 20.86
C GLY A 88 -20.27 -9.48 20.86
N PRO A 89 -21.25 -10.11 20.18
CA PRO A 89 -21.43 -11.55 20.22
C PRO A 89 -20.40 -12.33 19.40
N TYR A 90 -19.73 -11.69 18.44
CA TYR A 90 -18.78 -12.34 17.51
C TYR A 90 -17.35 -11.90 17.74
N ALA A 91 -16.42 -12.86 17.74
CA ALA A 91 -14.99 -12.62 17.63
C ALA A 91 -14.53 -12.55 16.16
N VAL A 92 -15.25 -13.24 15.27
CA VAL A 92 -15.00 -13.24 13.82
C VAL A 92 -16.33 -13.22 13.08
N LEU A 93 -16.43 -12.34 12.09
CA LEU A 93 -17.41 -12.42 11.02
C LEU A 93 -16.66 -12.63 9.71
N ALA A 94 -17.00 -13.70 9.00
CA ALA A 94 -16.37 -14.09 7.76
C ALA A 94 -17.42 -14.11 6.64
N GLY A 95 -17.29 -13.19 5.69
CA GLY A 95 -18.04 -13.23 4.44
C GLY A 95 -17.41 -14.26 3.49
N ALA A 96 -18.23 -15.01 2.79
CA ALA A 96 -17.83 -16.06 1.87
C ALA A 96 -18.77 -16.10 0.66
N VAL A 97 -18.40 -16.88 -0.36
CA VAL A 97 -19.21 -17.12 -1.57
C VAL A 97 -20.62 -17.61 -1.19
N ASP A 98 -20.71 -18.51 -0.22
CA ASP A 98 -21.96 -19.11 0.21
C ASP A 98 -22.71 -18.33 1.29
N GLY A 99 -22.22 -17.16 1.71
CA GLY A 99 -22.90 -16.27 2.66
C GLY A 99 -22.02 -15.77 3.80
N LEU A 100 -22.65 -15.40 4.92
CA LEU A 100 -21.97 -14.82 6.08
C LEU A 100 -21.90 -15.82 7.24
N TRP A 101 -20.72 -15.96 7.83
CA TRP A 101 -20.44 -16.84 8.94
C TRP A 101 -19.99 -16.05 10.17
N GLY A 102 -20.44 -16.46 11.36
CA GLY A 102 -20.06 -15.86 12.64
C GLY A 102 -19.47 -16.89 13.60
N ALA A 103 -18.46 -16.47 14.37
CA ALA A 103 -17.89 -17.26 15.46
C ALA A 103 -17.71 -16.43 16.73
N ARG A 104 -17.99 -17.02 17.90
CA ARG A 104 -17.80 -16.36 19.21
C ARG A 104 -16.35 -16.37 19.70
N GLN A 105 -15.53 -17.26 19.15
CA GLN A 105 -14.10 -17.38 19.42
C GLN A 105 -13.36 -17.48 18.09
N LEU A 106 -12.07 -17.10 18.08
CA LEU A 106 -11.25 -17.09 16.85
C LEU A 106 -11.13 -18.47 16.20
N ASP A 107 -11.34 -19.53 16.96
CA ASP A 107 -11.21 -20.91 16.51
C ASP A 107 -12.54 -21.63 16.29
N GLY A 108 -13.65 -20.90 16.45
CA GLY A 108 -14.99 -21.38 16.20
C GLY A 108 -15.77 -21.76 17.47
N PRO A 109 -16.85 -22.55 17.33
CA PRO A 109 -17.42 -22.99 16.05
C PRO A 109 -17.86 -21.80 15.19
N TYR A 110 -17.83 -22.00 13.87
CA TYR A 110 -18.33 -21.04 12.89
C TYR A 110 -19.73 -21.47 12.46
N GLU A 111 -20.68 -20.55 12.53
CA GLU A 111 -22.09 -20.79 12.20
C GLU A 111 -22.53 -19.85 11.08
N ARG A 112 -23.24 -20.38 10.08
CA ARG A 112 -23.80 -19.58 8.99
C ARG A 112 -24.96 -18.75 9.52
N LEU A 113 -24.91 -17.44 9.31
CA LEU A 113 -25.97 -16.51 9.71
C LEU A 113 -27.13 -16.56 8.70
N PRO A 114 -28.38 -16.32 9.14
CA PRO A 114 -29.59 -16.42 8.30
C PRO A 114 -29.78 -15.21 7.36
N VAL A 115 -28.69 -14.70 6.77
CA VAL A 115 -28.75 -13.71 5.69
C VAL A 115 -28.94 -14.45 4.36
N GLN A 116 -29.83 -13.93 3.50
CA GLN A 116 -30.07 -14.48 2.16
C GLN A 116 -29.13 -13.84 1.14
N ALA A 117 -27.83 -13.84 1.43
CA ALA A 117 -26.79 -13.25 0.60
C ALA A 117 -25.78 -14.30 0.14
N THR A 118 -25.26 -14.12 -1.06
CA THR A 118 -24.10 -14.81 -1.63
C THR A 118 -22.98 -13.80 -1.87
N ASP A 119 -21.76 -14.28 -2.07
CA ASP A 119 -20.59 -13.44 -2.36
C ASP A 119 -20.42 -12.26 -1.40
N VAL A 120 -20.32 -12.56 -0.11
CA VAL A 120 -20.26 -11.54 0.94
C VAL A 120 -18.86 -10.92 1.03
N HIS A 121 -18.66 -9.75 0.43
CA HIS A 121 -17.33 -9.12 0.25
C HIS A 121 -16.81 -8.30 1.44
N ALA A 122 -17.71 -7.70 2.22
CA ALA A 122 -17.32 -6.91 3.39
C ALA A 122 -18.35 -7.02 4.50
N VAL A 123 -17.87 -6.86 5.72
CA VAL A 123 -18.69 -6.86 6.93
C VAL A 123 -18.21 -5.71 7.80
N ALA A 124 -19.15 -4.97 8.40
CA ALA A 124 -18.83 -3.86 9.30
C ALA A 124 -19.75 -3.89 10.53
N VAL A 125 -19.16 -3.90 11.73
CA VAL A 125 -19.91 -3.87 13.00
C VAL A 125 -19.92 -2.44 13.56
N ASP A 126 -21.10 -1.96 13.96
CA ASP A 126 -21.19 -0.70 14.70
C ASP A 126 -20.57 -0.89 16.10
N PHE A 127 -19.49 -0.16 16.38
CA PHE A 127 -18.78 -0.26 17.66
C PHE A 127 -19.58 0.27 18.85
N ALA A 128 -20.57 1.14 18.62
CA ALA A 128 -21.46 1.67 19.66
C ALA A 128 -22.68 0.77 19.88
N GLN A 129 -23.10 0.04 18.84
CA GLN A 129 -24.24 -0.88 18.86
C GLN A 129 -23.85 -2.19 18.19
N THR A 130 -23.15 -3.08 18.92
CA THR A 130 -22.53 -4.28 18.33
C THR A 130 -23.51 -5.32 17.79
N ASP A 131 -24.81 -5.15 18.04
CA ASP A 131 -25.88 -5.95 17.42
C ASP A 131 -26.27 -5.44 16.03
N THR A 132 -25.80 -4.23 15.66
CA THR A 132 -25.91 -3.69 14.31
C THR A 132 -24.69 -4.11 13.49
N VAL A 133 -24.92 -4.98 12.51
CA VAL A 133 -23.91 -5.46 11.56
C VAL A 133 -24.39 -5.17 10.15
N TRP A 134 -23.48 -4.73 9.30
CA TRP A 134 -23.71 -4.56 7.87
C TRP A 134 -22.85 -5.54 7.09
N ALA A 135 -23.37 -6.01 5.96
CA ALA A 135 -22.65 -6.87 5.04
C ALA A 135 -22.91 -6.43 3.59
N SER A 136 -21.89 -6.44 2.74
CA SER A 136 -22.05 -6.23 1.30
C SER A 136 -22.06 -7.57 0.58
N SER A 137 -22.81 -7.67 -0.51
CA SER A 137 -22.97 -8.88 -1.30
C SER A 137 -23.21 -8.55 -2.78
N ASP A 138 -23.20 -9.56 -3.64
CA ASP A 138 -23.65 -9.51 -5.04
C ASP A 138 -25.10 -9.06 -5.27
N GLN A 139 -25.88 -8.84 -4.21
CA GLN A 139 -27.26 -8.34 -4.23
C GLN A 139 -27.38 -6.95 -3.60
N GLY A 140 -26.31 -6.46 -2.95
CA GLY A 140 -26.24 -5.15 -2.32
C GLY A 140 -25.88 -5.18 -0.84
N MET A 141 -26.41 -4.21 -0.09
CA MET A 141 -26.03 -3.98 1.31
C MET A 141 -27.10 -4.52 2.24
N TRP A 142 -26.71 -5.43 3.13
CA TRP A 142 -27.56 -6.05 4.13
C TRP A 142 -27.28 -5.47 5.51
N ARG A 143 -28.31 -5.40 6.36
CA ARG A 143 -28.21 -4.96 7.75
C ARG A 143 -28.96 -5.88 8.69
N THR A 144 -28.38 -6.15 9.84
CA THR A 144 -29.07 -6.63 11.04
C THR A 144 -29.00 -5.58 12.14
N THR A 145 -29.94 -5.63 13.08
CA THR A 145 -29.92 -4.84 14.33
C THR A 145 -30.13 -5.70 15.58
N ASP A 146 -30.21 -7.01 15.40
CA ASP A 146 -30.51 -7.99 16.44
C ASP A 146 -29.39 -9.04 16.55
N GLY A 147 -28.15 -8.64 16.26
CA GLY A 147 -26.98 -9.52 16.42
C GLY A 147 -26.90 -10.62 15.36
N GLY A 148 -27.54 -10.42 14.20
CA GLY A 148 -27.49 -11.35 13.06
C GLY A 148 -28.64 -12.35 13.02
N HIS A 149 -29.68 -12.21 13.84
CA HIS A 149 -30.85 -13.11 13.80
C HIS A 149 -31.78 -12.80 12.63
N ARG A 150 -31.90 -11.54 12.23
CA ARG A 150 -32.67 -11.09 11.07
C ARG A 150 -31.88 -10.07 10.26
N TRP A 151 -32.06 -10.12 8.95
CA TRP A 151 -31.36 -9.28 7.99
C TRP A 151 -32.33 -8.63 7.01
N GLU A 152 -32.04 -7.38 6.67
CA GLU A 152 -32.80 -6.58 5.72
C GLU A 152 -31.87 -6.10 4.60
N LEU A 153 -32.32 -6.21 3.34
CA LEU A 153 -31.60 -5.65 2.19
C LEU A 153 -31.89 -4.15 2.08
N LEU A 154 -30.88 -3.32 2.34
CA LEU A 154 -30.96 -1.86 2.39
C LEU A 154 -30.02 -1.24 1.34
N SER A 155 -30.34 -1.41 0.07
CA SER A 155 -29.51 -0.96 -1.06
C SER A 155 -30.01 0.30 -1.77
N SER A 156 -31.10 0.92 -1.27
CA SER A 156 -31.69 2.12 -1.89
C SER A 156 -30.66 3.23 -2.02
N GLY A 157 -30.50 3.78 -3.22
CA GLY A 157 -29.59 4.91 -3.51
C GLY A 157 -28.19 4.53 -3.99
N LEU A 158 -27.81 3.24 -3.97
CA LEU A 158 -26.65 2.74 -4.71
C LEU A 158 -26.92 2.81 -6.21
N ALA A 159 -25.88 2.99 -7.02
CA ALA A 159 -26.01 3.02 -8.48
C ALA A 159 -25.93 1.62 -9.08
N ASP A 160 -25.13 0.74 -8.48
CA ASP A 160 -24.94 -0.64 -8.90
C ASP A 160 -24.90 -1.59 -7.69
N PRO A 161 -26.06 -1.87 -7.06
CA PRO A 161 -26.13 -2.72 -5.87
C PRO A 161 -25.44 -4.08 -6.03
N ALA A 162 -25.49 -4.67 -7.23
CA ALA A 162 -24.90 -5.99 -7.47
C ALA A 162 -23.36 -6.00 -7.41
N SER A 163 -22.74 -4.82 -7.45
CA SER A 163 -21.29 -4.64 -7.33
C SER A 163 -20.90 -4.06 -5.96
N ALA A 164 -21.71 -4.26 -4.92
CA ALA A 164 -21.42 -3.78 -3.57
C ALA A 164 -20.21 -4.51 -2.95
N TRP A 165 -19.16 -3.77 -2.61
CA TRP A 165 -17.86 -4.40 -2.34
C TRP A 165 -17.29 -4.15 -0.94
N SER A 166 -17.18 -2.89 -0.53
CA SER A 166 -16.53 -2.53 0.74
C SER A 166 -17.48 -1.80 1.68
N LEU A 167 -17.24 -1.94 2.98
CA LEU A 167 -17.98 -1.29 4.07
C LEU A 167 -17.01 -0.88 5.16
N ALA A 168 -17.18 0.33 5.72
CA ALA A 168 -16.40 0.79 6.85
C ALA A 168 -17.10 1.88 7.66
N TRP A 169 -16.89 1.84 8.97
CA TRP A 169 -17.30 2.92 9.87
C TRP A 169 -16.20 3.99 9.98
N ARG A 170 -16.61 5.25 9.92
CA ARG A 170 -15.79 6.41 10.33
C ARG A 170 -16.54 7.19 11.40
N GLY A 171 -16.13 7.02 12.65
CA GLY A 171 -16.97 7.46 13.77
C GLY A 171 -18.37 6.85 13.62
N GLN A 172 -19.43 7.63 13.85
CA GLN A 172 -20.82 7.14 13.73
C GLN A 172 -21.36 7.11 12.29
N SER A 173 -20.50 7.27 11.27
CA SER A 173 -20.93 7.28 9.87
C SER A 173 -20.48 6.02 9.15
N LEU A 174 -21.43 5.30 8.57
CA LEU A 174 -21.16 4.15 7.72
C LEU A 174 -20.96 4.60 6.27
N PHE A 175 -19.89 4.07 5.68
CA PHE A 175 -19.58 4.20 4.27
C PHE A 175 -19.57 2.83 3.62
N GLY A 176 -19.91 2.80 2.34
CA GLY A 176 -19.82 1.61 1.51
C GLY A 176 -19.47 1.97 0.06
N SER A 177 -19.03 1.00 -0.72
CA SER A 177 -18.77 1.18 -2.15
C SER A 177 -19.62 0.24 -3.00
N ASP A 178 -19.93 0.71 -4.20
CA ASP A 178 -20.28 -0.14 -5.33
C ASP A 178 -19.25 0.04 -6.47
N GLY A 179 -19.47 -0.62 -7.61
CA GLY A 179 -18.61 -0.48 -8.78
C GLY A 179 -18.44 0.95 -9.31
N GLN A 180 -19.36 1.87 -8.95
CA GLN A 180 -19.49 3.21 -9.52
C GLN A 180 -19.11 4.35 -8.55
N ALA A 181 -19.14 4.12 -7.24
CA ALA A 181 -18.94 5.19 -6.26
C ALA A 181 -18.64 4.71 -4.83
N VAL A 182 -18.28 5.67 -3.98
CA VAL A 182 -18.38 5.55 -2.52
C VAL A 182 -19.63 6.28 -2.04
N TYR A 183 -20.37 5.66 -1.12
CA TYR A 183 -21.62 6.15 -0.57
C TYR A 183 -21.53 6.24 0.95
N ARG A 184 -22.37 7.10 1.51
CA ARG A 184 -22.62 7.23 2.94
C ARG A 184 -24.07 6.87 3.23
N TRP A 185 -24.31 6.07 4.26
CA TRP A 185 -25.65 5.78 4.74
C TRP A 185 -26.24 7.00 5.47
N THR A 186 -27.47 7.40 5.11
CA THR A 186 -28.17 8.56 5.71
C THR A 186 -29.14 8.18 6.83
N GLY A 187 -29.40 6.89 7.04
CA GLY A 187 -30.43 6.39 7.95
C GLY A 187 -31.56 5.67 7.23
N ASP A 188 -31.80 6.02 5.97
CA ASP A 188 -32.87 5.52 5.11
C ASP A 188 -32.39 5.10 3.71
N ARG A 189 -31.32 5.71 3.20
CA ARG A 189 -30.74 5.42 1.90
C ARG A 189 -29.23 5.61 1.87
N TRP A 190 -28.60 5.13 0.81
CA TRP A 190 -27.24 5.47 0.44
C TRP A 190 -27.23 6.77 -0.36
N ALA A 191 -26.35 7.68 0.02
CA ALA A 191 -26.10 8.92 -0.70
C ALA A 191 -24.65 8.91 -1.21
N ARG A 192 -24.47 9.20 -2.50
CA ARG A 192 -23.13 9.26 -3.11
C ARG A 192 -22.27 10.28 -2.36
N SER A 193 -21.11 9.84 -1.91
CA SER A 193 -20.12 10.63 -1.17
C SER A 193 -18.89 10.95 -2.00
N SER A 194 -18.47 10.03 -2.88
CA SER A 194 -17.43 10.25 -3.88
C SER A 194 -17.82 9.58 -5.20
N SER A 195 -17.34 10.13 -6.32
CA SER A 195 -17.47 9.51 -7.65
C SER A 195 -16.27 8.60 -8.00
N GLN A 196 -15.42 8.26 -7.02
CA GLN A 196 -14.37 7.26 -7.21
C GLN A 196 -15.00 5.91 -7.53
N TYR A 197 -14.71 5.35 -8.70
CA TYR A 197 -15.22 4.05 -9.14
C TYR A 197 -14.27 2.92 -8.74
N GLY A 198 -14.77 1.67 -8.76
CA GLY A 198 -13.95 0.48 -8.52
C GLY A 198 -13.25 0.45 -7.16
N VAL A 199 -13.87 1.03 -6.12
CA VAL A 199 -13.32 1.04 -4.76
C VAL A 199 -13.51 -0.33 -4.12
N VAL A 200 -12.39 -1.01 -3.86
CA VAL A 200 -12.36 -2.37 -3.30
C VAL A 200 -12.08 -2.41 -1.81
N MET A 201 -11.56 -1.33 -1.23
CA MET A 201 -11.26 -1.28 0.20
C MET A 201 -11.48 0.12 0.77
N LEU A 202 -12.25 0.17 1.85
CA LEU A 202 -12.43 1.32 2.72
C LEU A 202 -11.74 1.04 4.06
N ASP A 203 -10.62 1.72 4.31
CA ASP A 203 -9.80 1.49 5.51
C ASP A 203 -9.82 2.71 6.44
N PRO A 204 -10.02 2.53 7.76
CA PRO A 204 -9.84 3.62 8.71
C PRO A 204 -8.37 4.01 8.81
N GLY A 205 -8.10 5.31 8.71
CA GLY A 205 -6.76 5.88 8.92
C GLY A 205 -6.54 6.35 10.36
N PRO A 206 -5.27 6.52 10.78
CA PRO A 206 -4.88 6.79 12.17
C PRO A 206 -5.35 8.14 12.72
N ARG A 207 -5.85 9.03 11.86
CA ARG A 207 -6.36 10.37 12.23
C ARG A 207 -7.88 10.47 12.16
N GLY A 208 -8.58 9.34 12.23
CA GLY A 208 -10.04 9.29 12.04
C GLY A 208 -10.46 9.62 10.60
N GLN A 209 -9.55 9.46 9.64
CA GLN A 209 -9.82 9.59 8.21
C GLN A 209 -10.30 8.24 7.65
N LEU A 210 -10.94 8.25 6.48
CA LEU A 210 -11.28 7.03 5.75
C LEU A 210 -10.51 7.01 4.44
N VAL A 211 -9.89 5.90 4.09
CA VAL A 211 -9.11 5.73 2.85
C VAL A 211 -9.85 4.80 1.92
N ALA A 212 -10.06 5.25 0.68
CA ALA A 212 -10.67 4.47 -0.38
C ALA A 212 -9.60 4.07 -1.40
N SER A 213 -9.33 2.77 -1.48
CA SER A 213 -8.41 2.16 -2.44
C SER A 213 -9.21 1.61 -3.63
N SER A 214 -8.81 1.98 -4.84
CA SER A 214 -9.50 1.62 -6.08
C SER A 214 -8.59 0.89 -7.06
N MET A 215 -9.13 -0.13 -7.71
CA MET A 215 -8.49 -0.88 -8.79
C MET A 215 -8.60 -0.16 -10.15
N GLY A 216 -8.66 1.16 -10.17
CA GLY A 216 -8.73 1.93 -11.42
C GLY A 216 -8.61 3.44 -11.24
N ASP A 217 -8.98 3.96 -10.06
CA ASP A 217 -8.96 5.40 -9.76
C ASP A 217 -8.06 5.76 -8.57
N GLY A 218 -7.09 4.89 -8.24
CA GLY A 218 -6.06 5.13 -7.23
C GLY A 218 -6.60 5.23 -5.81
N VAL A 219 -6.10 6.22 -5.05
CA VAL A 219 -6.41 6.38 -3.62
C VAL A 219 -7.05 7.73 -3.36
N GLN A 220 -8.15 7.73 -2.60
CA GLN A 220 -8.72 8.95 -2.02
C GLN A 220 -8.82 8.84 -0.50
N VAL A 221 -8.74 9.97 0.19
CA VAL A 221 -8.85 10.08 1.64
C VAL A 221 -9.96 11.07 1.99
N TYR A 222 -10.88 10.63 2.85
CA TYR A 222 -11.93 11.45 3.43
C TYR A 222 -11.50 12.01 4.80
N ASP A 223 -11.46 13.34 4.91
CA ASP A 223 -11.06 14.05 6.14
C ASP A 223 -12.24 14.33 7.10
N GLY A 224 -13.47 14.03 6.69
CA GLY A 224 -14.70 14.32 7.42
C GLY A 224 -15.57 15.42 6.85
N GLY A 225 -15.05 16.15 5.86
CA GLY A 225 -15.85 17.03 5.02
C GLY A 225 -15.74 16.64 3.56
N SER A 226 -14.53 16.36 3.08
CA SER A 226 -14.23 16.19 1.66
C SER A 226 -13.33 15.00 1.37
N TRP A 227 -13.52 14.41 0.18
CA TRP A 227 -12.59 13.44 -0.39
C TRP A 227 -11.45 14.16 -1.10
N ARG A 228 -10.22 13.69 -0.89
CA ARG A 228 -9.02 14.20 -1.58
C ARG A 228 -8.24 13.04 -2.17
N ARG A 229 -7.87 13.17 -3.43
CA ARG A 229 -7.01 12.20 -4.11
C ARG A 229 -5.58 12.26 -3.56
N THR A 230 -5.00 11.10 -3.27
CA THR A 230 -3.66 10.95 -2.67
C THR A 230 -2.88 9.86 -3.38
N GLN A 231 -2.52 10.11 -4.64
CA GLN A 231 -1.86 9.14 -5.51
C GLN A 231 -0.56 9.67 -6.13
N ALA A 232 -0.02 10.77 -5.61
CA ALA A 232 1.22 11.34 -6.13
C ALA A 232 2.38 10.34 -5.91
N GLY A 233 3.04 9.95 -7.00
CA GLY A 233 4.16 9.01 -7.00
C GLY A 233 3.77 7.54 -7.24
N LEU A 234 2.46 7.20 -7.27
CA LEU A 234 2.00 5.89 -7.70
C LEU A 234 2.07 5.75 -9.23
N THR A 235 2.32 4.52 -9.71
CA THR A 235 2.41 4.21 -11.14
C THR A 235 1.04 4.31 -11.82
N VAL A 236 1.03 4.91 -13.02
CA VAL A 236 -0.16 4.99 -13.88
C VAL A 236 -0.02 3.98 -15.01
N HIS A 237 -1.07 3.18 -15.21
CA HIS A 237 -1.14 2.15 -16.25
C HIS A 237 -2.07 2.54 -17.38
N ASN A 238 -1.68 2.22 -18.62
CA ASN A 238 -2.45 2.51 -19.82
C ASN A 238 -3.23 1.27 -20.27
N HIS A 239 -4.55 1.38 -20.33
CA HIS A 239 -5.42 0.30 -20.82
C HIS A 239 -5.66 0.45 -22.32
N ARG A 240 -5.50 -0.65 -23.09
CA ARG A 240 -5.64 -0.63 -24.57
C ARG A 240 -7.03 -0.17 -25.05
N SER A 241 -8.04 -0.35 -24.22
CA SER A 241 -9.45 -0.08 -24.55
C SER A 241 -10.20 0.57 -23.38
N GLY A 242 -9.50 1.24 -22.47
CA GLY A 242 -10.07 1.79 -21.24
C GLY A 242 -9.35 3.02 -20.70
N PRO A 243 -9.84 3.61 -19.61
CA PRO A 243 -9.20 4.74 -18.96
C PRO A 243 -7.84 4.33 -18.40
N THR A 244 -6.87 5.24 -18.43
CA THR A 244 -5.62 5.07 -17.68
C THR A 244 -5.92 5.04 -16.19
N GLY A 245 -5.31 4.13 -15.43
CA GLY A 245 -5.67 3.90 -14.03
C GLY A 245 -4.48 3.72 -13.11
N VAL A 246 -4.72 3.91 -11.82
CA VAL A 246 -3.80 3.52 -10.74
C VAL A 246 -4.50 2.42 -9.95
N HIS A 247 -3.85 1.27 -9.79
CA HIS A 247 -4.46 0.05 -9.25
C HIS A 247 -4.00 -0.23 -7.82
N VAL A 248 -4.68 0.37 -6.84
CA VAL A 248 -4.39 0.16 -5.41
C VAL A 248 -5.50 -0.65 -4.77
N VAL A 249 -5.10 -1.74 -4.11
CA VAL A 249 -6.04 -2.68 -3.49
C VAL A 249 -6.25 -2.35 -2.01
N SER A 250 -5.21 -1.93 -1.31
CA SER A 250 -5.32 -1.52 0.08
C SER A 250 -4.27 -0.52 0.51
N VAL A 251 -4.57 0.21 1.59
CA VAL A 251 -3.63 1.10 2.27
C VAL A 251 -3.62 0.81 3.75
N SER A 252 -2.46 0.47 4.29
CA SER A 252 -2.26 0.24 5.73
C SER A 252 -1.29 1.25 6.32
N PHE A 253 -1.59 1.73 7.54
CA PHE A 253 -0.78 2.74 8.21
C PHE A 253 0.09 2.14 9.31
N GLY A 254 1.35 2.55 9.33
CA GLY A 254 2.33 2.22 10.35
C GLY A 254 2.67 3.40 11.26
N ALA A 255 3.61 3.18 12.18
CA ALA A 255 4.11 4.22 13.07
C ALA A 255 4.88 5.31 12.31
N GLY A 256 4.95 6.51 12.90
CA GLY A 256 5.80 7.59 12.39
C GLY A 256 5.38 8.19 11.05
N GLY A 257 4.11 8.08 10.67
CA GLY A 257 3.60 8.59 9.39
C GLY A 257 3.86 7.67 8.20
N ARG A 258 4.32 6.43 8.43
CA ARG A 258 4.46 5.43 7.38
C ARG A 258 3.10 4.94 6.90
N ALA A 259 2.97 4.72 5.61
CA ALA A 259 1.86 3.96 5.03
C ALA A 259 2.37 3.06 3.91
N TYR A 260 1.64 1.99 3.64
CA TYR A 260 1.97 0.97 2.64
C TYR A 260 0.77 0.74 1.76
N ALA A 261 0.96 0.84 0.45
CA ALA A 261 -0.07 0.57 -0.54
C ALA A 261 0.25 -0.76 -1.22
N GLY A 262 -0.68 -1.70 -1.12
CA GLY A 262 -0.67 -2.93 -1.91
C GLY A 262 -1.28 -2.65 -3.28
N THR A 263 -0.61 -3.09 -4.35
CA THR A 263 -1.02 -2.81 -5.73
C THR A 263 -1.26 -4.10 -6.51
N MET A 264 -1.98 -3.99 -7.63
CA MET A 264 -2.21 -5.12 -8.53
C MET A 264 -0.99 -5.48 -9.37
N GLU A 265 -0.22 -4.48 -9.80
CA GLU A 265 0.79 -4.65 -10.86
C GLU A 265 2.20 -4.19 -10.45
N ASP A 266 2.34 -3.41 -9.38
CA ASP A 266 3.57 -2.68 -9.04
C ASP A 266 4.26 -3.18 -7.76
N GLY A 267 3.70 -4.23 -7.14
CA GLY A 267 4.12 -4.73 -5.84
C GLY A 267 3.64 -3.81 -4.71
N VAL A 268 4.57 -3.26 -3.93
CA VAL A 268 4.25 -2.42 -2.77
C VAL A 268 4.94 -1.05 -2.83
N ASP A 269 4.12 -0.03 -2.66
CA ASP A 269 4.53 1.37 -2.52
C ASP A 269 4.51 1.78 -1.04
N ALA A 270 5.44 2.66 -0.66
CA ALA A 270 5.50 3.21 0.69
C ALA A 270 5.39 4.73 0.69
N SER A 271 4.75 5.24 1.73
CA SER A 271 4.65 6.66 2.04
C SER A 271 5.31 6.95 3.38
N LEU A 272 5.94 8.13 3.50
CA LEU A 272 6.57 8.63 4.73
C LEU A 272 5.86 9.85 5.33
N ASP A 273 4.82 10.34 4.66
CA ASP A 273 4.10 11.57 5.01
C ASP A 273 2.62 11.32 5.31
N GLY A 274 2.28 10.10 5.71
CA GLY A 274 0.93 9.67 6.07
C GLY A 274 0.03 9.43 4.86
N GLY A 275 0.59 8.93 3.76
CA GLY A 275 -0.14 8.55 2.55
C GLY A 275 -0.38 9.71 1.58
N ARG A 276 0.32 10.83 1.71
CA ARG A 276 0.14 11.99 0.79
C ARG A 276 0.96 11.82 -0.48
N THR A 277 2.18 11.31 -0.34
CA THR A 277 3.06 10.94 -1.45
C THR A 277 3.57 9.51 -1.27
N TRP A 278 3.81 8.85 -2.40
CA TRP A 278 4.16 7.43 -2.49
C TRP A 278 5.46 7.25 -3.27
N ASN A 279 6.19 6.20 -2.93
CA ASN A 279 7.37 5.77 -3.65
C ASN A 279 7.38 4.24 -3.74
N GLN A 280 7.62 3.71 -4.94
CA GLN A 280 7.75 2.28 -5.15
C GLN A 280 8.92 1.74 -4.32
N SER A 281 8.62 0.79 -3.44
CA SER A 281 9.59 0.30 -2.44
C SER A 281 9.93 -1.16 -2.65
N TRP A 282 8.97 -1.98 -3.08
CA TRP A 282 9.19 -3.40 -3.36
C TRP A 282 8.58 -3.82 -4.71
N PRO A 283 9.14 -3.34 -5.85
CA PRO A 283 8.67 -3.71 -7.19
C PRO A 283 8.78 -5.21 -7.47
N GLN A 284 9.70 -5.91 -6.79
CA GLN A 284 9.88 -7.36 -6.98
C GLN A 284 8.65 -8.18 -6.57
N LEU A 285 7.81 -7.66 -5.67
CA LEU A 285 6.58 -8.34 -5.27
C LEU A 285 5.54 -8.39 -6.39
N ALA A 286 5.67 -7.56 -7.43
CA ALA A 286 4.84 -7.68 -8.63
C ALA A 286 5.00 -9.05 -9.33
N GLY A 287 6.16 -9.71 -9.15
CA GLY A 287 6.40 -11.06 -9.67
C GLY A 287 5.68 -12.17 -8.89
N ASP A 288 5.19 -11.86 -7.68
CA ASP A 288 4.50 -12.79 -6.78
C ASP A 288 2.96 -12.62 -6.81
N GLY A 289 2.44 -11.97 -7.86
CA GLY A 289 1.02 -11.67 -8.05
C GLY A 289 0.58 -10.36 -7.38
N VAL A 290 -0.73 -10.19 -7.22
CA VAL A 290 -1.31 -9.03 -6.55
C VAL A 290 -0.89 -9.02 -5.08
N THR A 291 -0.43 -7.87 -4.57
CA THR A 291 -0.22 -7.69 -3.14
C THR A 291 -1.48 -7.07 -2.52
N TRP A 292 -2.36 -7.92 -2.02
CA TRP A 292 -3.69 -7.52 -1.54
C TRP A 292 -3.65 -6.69 -0.26
N ARG A 293 -2.79 -7.07 0.69
CA ARG A 293 -2.70 -6.42 2.01
C ARG A 293 -1.28 -6.41 2.53
N VAL A 294 -0.82 -5.29 3.09
CA VAL A 294 0.47 -5.19 3.78
C VAL A 294 0.27 -4.64 5.18
N LEU A 295 0.34 -5.50 6.20
CA LEU A 295 0.16 -5.07 7.59
C LEU A 295 1.49 -4.72 8.26
N PRO A 296 1.65 -3.48 8.76
CA PRO A 296 2.78 -3.11 9.59
C PRO A 296 2.62 -3.60 11.03
N MET A 297 3.63 -4.31 11.52
CA MET A 297 3.65 -5.01 12.80
C MET A 297 4.89 -4.61 13.63
N GLY A 298 5.05 -3.31 13.83
CA GLY A 298 6.20 -2.76 14.56
C GLY A 298 7.48 -2.83 13.71
N SER A 299 8.31 -3.84 13.95
CA SER A 299 9.60 -4.02 13.26
C SER A 299 9.54 -4.94 12.03
N HIS A 300 8.38 -5.48 11.69
CA HIS A 300 8.19 -6.25 10.48
C HIS A 300 6.90 -5.85 9.75
N LEU A 301 6.80 -6.24 8.48
CA LEU A 301 5.60 -6.15 7.65
C LEU A 301 5.18 -7.57 7.29
N VAL A 302 3.87 -7.82 7.25
CA VAL A 302 3.32 -9.07 6.71
C VAL A 302 2.47 -8.73 5.48
N ALA A 303 2.77 -9.36 4.35
CA ALA A 303 2.02 -9.18 3.12
C ALA A 303 1.21 -10.43 2.80
N ALA A 304 -0.03 -10.22 2.35
CA ALA A 304 -0.89 -11.25 1.76
C ALA A 304 -0.91 -11.07 0.23
N THR A 305 -0.65 -12.14 -0.50
CA THR A 305 -0.55 -12.16 -1.96
C THR A 305 -1.37 -13.31 -2.57
N ASP A 306 -1.41 -13.38 -3.90
CA ASP A 306 -2.00 -14.51 -4.64
C ASP A 306 -1.36 -15.88 -4.31
N HIS A 307 -0.14 -15.88 -3.77
CA HIS A 307 0.65 -17.09 -3.57
C HIS A 307 0.93 -17.40 -2.10
N GLY A 308 0.54 -16.53 -1.16
CA GLY A 308 0.64 -16.81 0.27
C GLY A 308 1.00 -15.59 1.11
N LEU A 309 1.37 -15.87 2.36
CA LEU A 309 1.89 -14.85 3.27
C LEU A 309 3.41 -14.70 3.16
N LEU A 310 3.85 -13.46 3.12
CA LEU A 310 5.26 -13.07 3.16
C LEU A 310 5.52 -12.21 4.41
N ASP A 311 6.62 -12.46 5.12
CA ASP A 311 7.14 -11.61 6.20
C ASP A 311 8.35 -10.82 5.72
N TYR A 312 8.45 -9.58 6.21
CA TYR A 312 9.55 -8.68 5.94
C TYR A 312 10.01 -7.99 7.21
N ARG A 313 11.24 -8.28 7.65
CA ARG A 313 11.84 -7.55 8.75
C ARG A 313 12.36 -6.20 8.25
N LEU A 314 11.79 -5.11 8.78
CA LEU A 314 12.29 -3.77 8.50
C LEU A 314 13.74 -3.67 9.00
N PRO A 315 14.68 -3.20 8.17
CA PRO A 315 16.03 -2.89 8.62
C PRO A 315 15.94 -1.93 9.80
N THR A 316 16.62 -2.26 10.91
CA THR A 316 16.86 -1.27 11.94
C THR A 316 17.71 -0.18 11.29
N ALA A 317 17.26 1.07 11.35
CA ALA A 317 18.10 2.18 10.94
C ALA A 317 19.35 2.10 11.81
N GLY A 318 20.46 1.61 11.23
CA GLY A 318 21.75 1.74 11.87
C GLY A 318 21.92 3.22 12.13
N GLY A 319 21.88 3.64 13.40
CA GLY A 319 22.12 5.02 13.75
C GLY A 319 23.39 5.44 13.01
N ALA A 320 23.31 6.54 12.25
CA ALA A 320 24.38 6.95 11.34
C ALA A 320 25.72 6.78 12.06
N GLY A 321 26.46 5.72 11.71
CA GLY A 321 27.71 5.43 12.38
C GLY A 321 28.63 6.62 12.18
N TRP A 322 29.58 6.84 13.07
CA TRP A 322 30.55 7.93 12.91
C TRP A 322 31.25 7.89 11.53
N TRP A 323 31.33 6.72 10.88
CA TRP A 323 31.76 6.52 9.49
C TRP A 323 30.92 7.27 8.45
N TRP A 324 29.62 7.43 8.67
CA TRP A 324 28.71 8.21 7.82
C TRP A 324 29.10 9.71 7.85
N TRP A 325 29.51 10.20 9.02
CA TRP A 325 30.08 11.54 9.20
C TRP A 325 31.50 11.65 8.63
N VAL A 326 32.31 10.59 8.72
CA VAL A 326 33.64 10.53 8.08
C VAL A 326 33.53 10.46 6.56
N GLY A 327 32.48 9.85 5.99
CA GLY A 327 32.22 9.89 4.56
C GLY A 327 31.89 11.32 4.07
N LEU A 328 31.11 12.07 4.85
CA LEU A 328 30.83 13.48 4.61
C LEU A 328 32.07 14.38 4.78
N ALA A 329 32.91 14.12 5.79
CA ALA A 329 34.15 14.87 6.01
C ALA A 329 35.28 14.48 5.03
N GLY A 330 35.37 13.21 4.68
CA GLY A 330 36.36 12.63 3.77
C GLY A 330 36.10 12.97 2.31
N GLY A 331 34.83 13.14 1.91
CA GLY A 331 34.46 13.67 0.59
C GLY A 331 34.95 15.10 0.35
N GLY A 332 35.13 15.90 1.41
CA GLY A 332 35.81 17.20 1.33
C GLY A 332 37.34 17.10 1.17
N GLY A 333 37.94 16.02 1.66
CA GLY A 333 39.39 15.82 1.64
C GLY A 333 39.94 15.26 0.33
N VAL A 334 39.20 14.41 -0.38
CA VAL A 334 39.67 13.80 -1.64
C VAL A 334 39.75 14.82 -2.79
N VAL A 335 38.95 15.88 -2.75
CA VAL A 335 39.04 16.99 -3.72
C VAL A 335 40.29 17.85 -3.50
N ALA A 336 40.83 17.91 -2.26
CA ALA A 336 42.00 18.72 -1.95
C ALA A 336 43.32 18.10 -2.43
N VAL A 337 43.42 16.77 -2.54
CA VAL A 337 44.69 16.10 -2.92
C VAL A 337 44.93 16.13 -4.43
N PHE A 338 43.88 16.12 -5.27
CA PHE A 338 44.03 16.28 -6.72
C PHE A 338 44.34 17.72 -7.16
N ALA A 339 43.94 18.73 -6.37
CA ALA A 339 44.23 20.14 -6.65
C ALA A 339 45.70 20.52 -6.41
N VAL A 340 46.41 19.80 -5.52
CA VAL A 340 47.83 20.08 -5.24
C VAL A 340 48.75 19.45 -6.28
N TRP A 341 48.39 18.31 -6.88
CA TRP A 341 49.25 17.60 -7.85
C TRP A 341 49.28 18.28 -9.23
N VAL A 342 48.20 18.93 -9.67
CA VAL A 342 48.16 19.66 -10.96
C VAL A 342 48.86 21.03 -10.89
N SER A 343 49.17 21.54 -9.68
CA SER A 343 49.87 22.83 -9.50
C SER A 343 51.40 22.78 -9.59
N ARG A 344 52.01 21.59 -9.77
CA ARG A 344 53.48 21.41 -9.76
C ARG A 344 54.09 20.86 -11.05
N SER A 345 53.33 20.73 -12.13
CA SER A 345 53.89 20.37 -13.43
C SER A 345 54.41 21.61 -14.16
N PRO A 346 55.73 21.74 -14.44
CA PRO A 346 56.24 22.87 -15.21
C PRO A 346 55.76 22.81 -16.66
N ILE A 347 55.13 23.89 -17.11
CA ILE A 347 54.82 24.11 -18.52
C ILE A 347 56.14 24.40 -19.24
N VAL A 348 56.54 23.49 -20.13
CA VAL A 348 57.62 23.72 -21.10
C VAL A 348 57.08 24.70 -22.17
N ALA A 349 57.66 25.89 -22.24
CA ALA A 349 57.39 26.84 -23.33
C ALA A 349 58.09 26.38 -24.62
N PRO A 350 57.48 26.55 -25.81
CA PRO A 350 58.20 26.39 -27.06
C PRO A 350 59.06 27.65 -27.32
N ASP A 351 60.38 27.49 -27.24
CA ASP A 351 61.35 28.53 -27.57
C ASP A 351 61.29 28.91 -29.05
N GLY A 352 60.93 30.18 -29.31
CA GLY A 352 61.16 30.84 -30.57
C GLY A 352 62.57 31.42 -30.63
N ARG A 353 63.41 30.92 -31.54
CA ARG A 353 64.56 31.70 -32.06
C ARG A 353 64.55 31.74 -33.58
N ALA A 354 64.49 32.98 -34.07
CA ALA A 354 64.58 33.37 -35.45
C ALA A 354 65.97 33.10 -36.05
N ARG A 355 66.01 32.71 -37.33
CA ARG A 355 67.08 33.06 -38.26
C ARG A 355 66.49 33.58 -39.56
N ARG A 356 66.84 34.83 -39.90
CA ARG A 356 66.67 35.47 -41.20
C ARG A 356 67.71 34.92 -42.19
N ALA A 357 67.34 34.73 -43.47
CA ALA A 357 68.03 35.33 -44.62
C ALA A 357 67.41 34.93 -45.99
N MET A 358 67.11 35.95 -46.80
CA MET A 358 67.24 36.04 -48.27
C MET A 358 66.23 35.29 -49.17
N LEU A 359 65.30 36.00 -49.82
CA LEU A 359 65.38 36.62 -51.18
C LEU A 359 65.04 35.64 -52.33
N ARG A 360 63.81 35.71 -52.87
CA ARG A 360 63.51 36.27 -54.22
C ARG A 360 62.05 36.02 -54.67
N ARG A 361 61.61 37.02 -55.44
CA ARG A 361 60.32 37.32 -56.08
C ARG A 361 59.67 36.21 -56.95
N ARG A 362 58.31 36.15 -56.85
CA ARG A 362 57.25 36.06 -57.90
C ARG A 362 57.17 34.82 -58.83
N PRO A 363 56.03 34.58 -59.54
CA PRO A 363 54.60 34.82 -59.24
C PRO A 363 53.68 33.61 -59.57
N ARG A 364 52.38 33.73 -59.24
CA ARG A 364 51.25 32.88 -59.72
C ARG A 364 51.15 32.81 -61.26
N PRO A 365 50.42 31.82 -61.82
CA PRO A 365 48.99 31.99 -62.15
C PRO A 365 48.12 30.79 -61.72
N ARG A 366 46.90 30.99 -61.17
CA ARG A 366 45.60 31.01 -61.86
C ARG A 366 45.41 29.84 -62.84
N ARG A 367 44.58 28.85 -62.50
CA ARG A 367 43.12 28.84 -62.71
C ARG A 367 42.46 27.92 -61.70
#